data_AF-A0AA36I6Z6-F1
#
_entry.id   AF-A0AA36I6Z6-F1
#
_cell.length_a   1.000
_cell.length_b   1.000
_cell.length_c   1.000
_cell.angle_alpha   90.00
_cell.angle_beta   90.00
_cell.angle_gamma   90.00
#
_symmetry.space_group_name_H-M   'P 1'
#
loop_
_entity.id
_entity.type
_entity.pdbx_description
1 polymer ?
#
loop_
_entity_poly.entity_id
_entity_poly.type
_entity_poly.pdbx_seq_one_letter_code
_entity_poly.pdbx_strand_id
1 'polypeptide(L)'
;MSLRAAALFVCLSLGLLLLASDLPSVAFRRAQHAWGARRRLASKDLNLTNTLNKTRESPWQEDYVPNVTWGYEMEMDTRSSGMVRYRGCRHCAEEAFCKYASNPGCGGSAVGGVTTFRNIRHAHGCAVKPVLSIPRSYVRDLDDLRSKPGAYLTLKAMLHSGFDVYRGSGHHGPVQQCIHYPWAVSVRWLHLHSFCTGARFEGMPGGSSLCATMHSHDDASRIATRWSR
;
A
#
# COMPACT_ATOMS: atom_id res chain seq x y z
N MET A 1 -28.86 20.10 -51.59
CA MET A 1 -28.19 21.34 -52.07
C MET A 1 -28.02 22.29 -50.88
N SER A 2 -26.92 23.06 -50.85
CA SER A 2 -26.40 23.90 -49.74
C SER A 2 -25.62 23.11 -48.68
N LEU A 3 -24.29 22.96 -48.64
CA LEU A 3 -23.10 23.75 -49.02
C LEU A 3 -22.78 24.96 -48.11
N ARG A 4 -21.63 24.86 -47.42
CA ARG A 4 -20.79 25.89 -46.74
C ARG A 4 -21.21 26.20 -45.28
N ALA A 5 -20.31 26.41 -44.31
CA ALA A 5 -18.95 26.94 -44.38
C ALA A 5 -18.03 26.40 -43.27
N ALA A 6 -16.75 26.31 -43.63
CA ALA A 6 -15.61 26.07 -42.76
C ALA A 6 -15.17 27.36 -42.06
N ALA A 7 -14.61 27.25 -40.85
CA ALA A 7 -13.79 28.30 -40.25
C ALA A 7 -12.55 27.65 -39.62
N LEU A 8 -11.42 27.80 -40.33
CA LEU A 8 -10.08 27.58 -39.82
C LEU A 8 -9.78 28.64 -38.75
N PHE A 9 -9.26 28.22 -37.60
CA PHE A 9 -8.50 29.10 -36.71
C PHE A 9 -7.05 28.61 -36.69
N VAL A 10 -6.21 29.34 -37.43
CA VAL A 10 -4.74 29.24 -37.42
C VAL A 10 -4.24 30.56 -36.81
N CYS A 11 -3.68 30.49 -35.59
CA CYS A 11 -2.79 31.49 -35.02
C CYS A 11 -1.75 30.70 -34.22
N LEU A 12 -0.58 30.38 -34.79
CA LEU A 12 0.65 31.18 -34.70
C LEU A 12 0.93 31.72 -33.29
N SER A 13 1.77 31.00 -32.55
CA SER A 13 2.64 31.54 -31.51
C SER A 13 3.93 30.71 -31.48
N LEU A 14 4.75 30.89 -32.52
CA LEU A 14 6.17 30.57 -32.48
C LEU A 14 6.86 31.60 -31.59
N GLY A 15 7.72 31.16 -30.68
CA GLY A 15 8.79 32.00 -30.16
C GLY A 15 8.91 32.03 -28.63
N LEU A 16 9.49 30.98 -28.05
CA LEU A 16 10.49 31.15 -26.99
C LEU A 16 11.35 29.88 -26.85
N LEU A 17 12.32 29.75 -27.74
CA LEU A 17 13.54 28.99 -27.44
C LEU A 17 14.34 29.83 -26.43
N LEU A 18 14.32 29.44 -25.16
CA LEU A 18 15.35 29.81 -24.21
C LEU A 18 15.97 28.54 -23.63
N LEU A 19 17.23 28.39 -24.00
CA LEU A 19 18.28 27.55 -23.47
C LEU A 19 18.12 27.21 -21.97
N ALA A 20 18.01 25.92 -21.67
CA ALA A 20 18.36 25.37 -20.36
C ALA A 20 19.34 24.21 -20.59
N SER A 21 20.58 24.58 -20.89
CA SER A 21 21.75 23.72 -20.79
C SER A 21 22.02 23.39 -19.31
N ASP A 22 22.24 22.11 -19.05
CA ASP A 22 23.11 21.56 -18.01
C ASP A 22 22.92 22.04 -16.58
N LEU A 23 21.99 21.39 -15.86
CA LEU A 23 22.01 21.34 -14.41
C LEU A 23 22.62 20.01 -13.93
N PRO A 24 23.69 20.04 -13.10
CA PRO A 24 24.38 18.84 -12.65
C PRO A 24 23.53 17.99 -11.68
N SER A 25 23.54 16.69 -11.94
CA SER A 25 22.84 15.57 -11.28
C SER A 25 23.14 15.34 -9.79
N VAL A 26 23.79 16.28 -9.11
CA VAL A 26 24.26 16.14 -7.73
C VAL A 26 23.27 16.73 -6.70
N ALA A 27 22.37 17.64 -7.12
CA ALA A 27 21.43 18.29 -6.22
C ALA A 27 20.22 17.42 -5.80
N PHE A 28 19.87 16.38 -6.57
CA PHE A 28 18.71 15.53 -6.26
C PHE A 28 19.00 14.47 -5.16
N ARG A 29 20.27 14.12 -4.91
CA ARG A 29 20.65 13.14 -3.87
C ARG A 29 20.75 13.73 -2.46
N ARG A 30 20.78 15.06 -2.29
CA ARG A 30 20.82 15.70 -0.95
C ARG A 30 19.43 15.98 -0.36
N ALA A 31 18.36 15.94 -1.15
CA ALA A 31 17.00 16.18 -0.66
C ALA A 31 16.40 14.98 0.11
N GLN A 32 16.84 13.75 -0.14
CA GLN A 32 16.31 12.54 0.52
C GLN A 32 16.88 12.29 1.94
N HIS A 33 18.01 12.90 2.30
CA HIS A 33 18.57 12.81 3.67
C HIS A 33 18.12 13.93 4.62
N ALA A 34 17.50 15.00 4.13
CA ALA A 34 17.14 16.18 4.93
C ALA A 34 15.76 16.11 5.62
N TRP A 35 14.89 15.16 5.23
CA TRP A 35 13.57 14.99 5.84
C TRP A 35 13.55 14.20 7.17
N GLY A 36 14.67 13.57 7.54
CA GLY A 36 14.80 12.80 8.79
C GLY A 36 15.37 13.57 10.00
N ALA A 37 15.85 14.81 9.82
CA ALA A 37 16.68 15.48 10.83
C ALA A 37 16.04 16.70 11.52
N ARG A 38 14.86 17.18 11.10
CA ARG A 38 14.18 18.36 11.71
C ARG A 38 13.01 18.03 12.62
N ARG A 39 13.17 17.04 13.51
CA ARG A 39 12.21 16.78 14.60
C ARG A 39 12.86 16.40 15.93
N ARG A 40 14.03 16.99 16.23
CA ARG A 40 14.80 16.69 17.45
C ARG A 40 15.39 17.90 18.19
N LEU A 41 14.84 19.10 18.03
CA LEU A 41 15.24 20.29 18.78
C LEU A 41 14.02 21.17 19.14
N ALA A 42 13.10 20.63 19.93
CA ALA A 42 12.11 21.41 20.69
C ALA A 42 11.41 20.49 21.70
N SER A 43 12.13 20.09 22.75
CA SER A 43 11.55 19.58 24.00
C SER A 43 12.69 19.48 25.01
N LYS A 44 13.24 20.62 25.38
CA LYS A 44 13.96 20.74 26.65
C LYS A 44 12.96 21.25 27.68
N ASP A 45 13.01 20.60 28.82
CA ASP A 45 12.49 21.05 30.11
C ASP A 45 10.99 20.92 30.31
N LEU A 46 10.54 19.70 30.63
CA LEU A 46 9.51 19.48 31.66
C LEU A 46 9.80 18.18 32.43
N ASN A 47 10.02 18.37 33.74
CA ASN A 47 10.04 17.39 34.82
C ASN A 47 9.10 16.20 34.61
N LEU A 48 9.61 14.96 34.70
CA LEU A 48 8.79 13.81 35.11
C LEU A 48 9.65 12.60 35.54
N THR A 49 10.20 12.67 36.75
CA THR A 49 10.66 11.50 37.51
C THR A 49 9.48 10.88 38.26
N ASN A 50 8.58 10.16 37.58
CA ASN A 50 7.76 9.10 38.20
C ASN A 50 6.86 8.36 37.18
N THR A 51 7.40 7.42 36.37
CA THR A 51 6.59 6.36 35.71
C THR A 51 7.44 5.25 35.07
N LEU A 52 8.44 4.74 35.78
CA LEU A 52 9.16 3.52 35.36
C LEU A 52 8.45 2.29 35.94
N ASN A 53 7.27 1.96 35.39
CA ASN A 53 6.65 0.62 35.46
C ASN A 53 5.35 0.51 34.63
N LYS A 54 5.20 1.32 33.56
CA LYS A 54 4.19 1.02 32.56
C LYS A 54 4.79 0.01 31.60
N THR A 55 4.45 -1.26 31.80
CA THR A 55 4.66 -2.32 30.82
C THR A 55 4.34 -1.77 29.44
N ARG A 56 5.32 -1.88 28.55
CA ARG A 56 5.25 -1.44 27.15
C ARG A 56 4.33 -2.40 26.40
N GLU A 57 3.05 -2.38 26.74
CA GLU A 57 2.03 -3.06 25.97
C GLU A 57 2.04 -2.44 24.57
N SER A 58 2.36 -3.31 23.61
CA SER A 58 2.40 -3.00 22.19
C SER A 58 1.04 -2.40 21.81
N PRO A 59 0.93 -1.15 21.31
CA PRO A 59 -0.34 -0.50 20.93
C PRO A 59 -1.14 -1.21 19.81
N TRP A 60 -0.79 -2.44 19.47
CA TRP A 60 -1.10 -3.12 18.22
C TRP A 60 -1.93 -4.39 18.43
N GLN A 61 -2.39 -4.67 19.65
CA GLN A 61 -2.93 -5.98 20.02
C GLN A 61 -4.47 -6.08 20.02
N GLU A 62 -5.21 -4.96 19.94
CA GLU A 62 -6.68 -4.97 20.07
C GLU A 62 -7.46 -4.99 18.74
N ASP A 63 -6.82 -4.80 17.59
CA ASP A 63 -7.54 -4.62 16.31
C ASP A 63 -7.48 -5.85 15.37
N TYR A 64 -7.18 -7.04 15.90
CA TYR A 64 -7.26 -8.28 15.13
C TYR A 64 -8.72 -8.56 14.78
N VAL A 65 -9.11 -8.24 13.55
CA VAL A 65 -10.39 -8.68 12.99
C VAL A 65 -10.25 -10.19 12.81
N PRO A 66 -11.04 -11.03 13.53
CA PRO A 66 -10.93 -12.46 13.44
C PRO A 66 -11.00 -12.85 11.97
N ASN A 67 -10.00 -13.63 11.56
CA ASN A 67 -9.76 -14.06 10.20
C ASN A 67 -11.09 -14.59 9.63
N VAL A 68 -11.81 -13.77 8.86
CA VAL A 68 -12.96 -14.26 8.13
C VAL A 68 -12.37 -15.04 6.97
N THR A 69 -12.07 -16.32 7.23
CA THR A 69 -11.72 -17.29 6.21
C THR A 69 -12.99 -17.54 5.40
N TRP A 70 -13.37 -16.58 4.57
CA TRP A 70 -14.26 -16.84 3.45
C TRP A 70 -13.58 -17.93 2.63
N GLY A 71 -14.28 -19.03 2.37
CA GLY A 71 -13.79 -20.28 1.78
C GLY A 71 -13.25 -20.19 0.36
N TYR A 72 -12.59 -19.10 -0.01
CA TYR A 72 -11.64 -19.02 -1.12
C TYR A 72 -10.31 -19.65 -0.69
N GLU A 73 -10.34 -20.90 -0.22
CA GLU A 73 -9.21 -21.78 -0.44
C GLU A 73 -9.15 -22.02 -1.95
N MET A 74 -8.61 -21.04 -2.67
CA MET A 74 -7.95 -21.39 -3.91
C MET A 74 -6.86 -22.37 -3.46
N GLU A 75 -7.09 -23.65 -3.69
CA GLU A 75 -6.08 -24.72 -3.66
C GLU A 75 -4.97 -24.33 -4.63
N MET A 76 -4.16 -23.34 -4.24
CA MET A 76 -2.82 -23.22 -4.76
C MET A 76 -2.12 -24.44 -4.23
N ASP A 77 -1.85 -25.39 -5.12
CA ASP A 77 -1.08 -26.61 -4.88
C ASP A 77 -0.06 -26.39 -3.76
N THR A 78 -0.41 -26.89 -2.57
CA THR A 78 0.33 -26.67 -1.32
C THR A 78 1.66 -27.42 -1.33
N ARG A 79 1.96 -28.21 -2.37
CA ARG A 79 3.16 -29.04 -2.42
C ARG A 79 4.45 -28.30 -2.74
N SER A 80 4.44 -27.08 -3.31
CA SER A 80 5.70 -26.35 -3.52
C SER A 80 5.53 -24.89 -3.92
N SER A 81 4.97 -24.04 -3.06
CA SER A 81 5.23 -22.59 -3.16
C SER A 81 5.91 -22.13 -1.89
N GLY A 82 7.24 -22.27 -1.87
CA GLY A 82 8.09 -21.92 -0.73
C GLY A 82 7.85 -20.49 -0.28
N MET A 83 7.02 -20.34 0.75
CA MET A 83 6.78 -19.06 1.41
C MET A 83 8.14 -18.45 1.78
N VAL A 84 8.34 -17.21 1.34
CA VAL A 84 9.57 -16.48 1.60
C VAL A 84 9.54 -16.02 3.05
N ARG A 85 10.43 -16.60 3.86
CA ARG A 85 10.60 -16.18 5.25
C ARG A 85 11.21 -14.78 5.30
N TYR A 86 10.65 -13.92 6.15
CA TYR A 86 11.27 -12.65 6.45
C TYR A 86 12.59 -12.88 7.20
N ARG A 87 13.68 -12.27 6.72
CA ARG A 87 15.02 -12.30 7.33
C ARG A 87 15.57 -10.89 7.61
N GLY A 88 14.71 -9.88 7.57
CA GLY A 88 15.13 -8.48 7.67
C GLY A 88 15.43 -8.05 9.11
N CYS A 89 15.39 -6.74 9.33
CA CYS A 89 15.74 -6.13 10.60
C CYS A 89 14.79 -6.57 11.74
N ARG A 90 15.35 -6.63 12.94
CA ARG A 90 14.58 -6.66 14.18
C ARG A 90 14.37 -5.21 14.65
N HIS A 91 13.21 -4.94 15.24
CA HIS A 91 12.79 -3.63 15.76
C HIS A 91 12.54 -2.55 14.70
N CYS A 92 12.22 -2.94 13.47
CA CYS A 92 11.79 -2.04 12.39
C CYS A 92 10.31 -2.25 12.04
N ALA A 93 9.75 -1.37 11.22
CA ALA A 93 8.33 -1.41 10.86
C ALA A 93 7.95 -2.72 10.13
N GLU A 94 8.86 -3.28 9.33
CA GLU A 94 8.67 -4.57 8.66
C GLU A 94 8.52 -5.75 9.64
N GLU A 95 9.08 -5.69 10.86
CA GLU A 95 8.89 -6.74 11.87
C GLU A 95 7.42 -6.84 12.30
N ALA A 96 6.72 -5.70 12.41
CA ALA A 96 5.30 -5.68 12.71
C ALA A 96 4.49 -6.35 11.58
N PHE A 97 4.82 -6.04 10.32
CA PHE A 97 4.18 -6.66 9.16
C PHE A 97 4.44 -8.17 9.10
N CYS A 98 5.66 -8.60 9.46
CA CYS A 98 5.96 -10.02 9.60
C CYS A 98 5.02 -10.69 10.60
N LYS A 99 4.81 -10.07 11.77
CA LYS A 99 3.93 -10.62 12.82
C LYS A 99 2.48 -10.69 12.35
N TYR A 100 1.96 -9.63 11.70
CA TYR A 100 0.61 -9.65 11.11
C TYR A 100 0.45 -10.75 10.06
N ALA A 101 1.48 -10.96 9.23
CA ALA A 101 1.53 -12.03 8.24
C ALA A 101 1.52 -13.44 8.85
N SER A 102 1.83 -13.57 10.16
CA SER A 102 2.16 -14.86 10.78
C SER A 102 3.26 -15.58 9.99
N ASN A 103 4.25 -14.83 9.50
CA ASN A 103 5.35 -15.38 8.73
C ASN A 103 6.35 -16.10 9.67
N PRO A 104 6.88 -17.29 9.32
CA PRO A 104 7.81 -18.00 10.19
C PRO A 104 9.14 -17.27 10.46
N GLY A 105 9.49 -16.28 9.65
CA GLY A 105 10.63 -15.39 9.91
C GLY A 105 10.54 -14.64 11.25
N CYS A 106 9.34 -14.53 11.82
CA CYS A 106 9.07 -13.93 13.13
C CYS A 106 8.26 -14.87 14.05
N GLY A 107 8.38 -16.19 13.85
CA GLY A 107 7.78 -17.20 14.73
C GLY A 107 6.32 -17.55 14.42
N GLY A 108 5.76 -17.06 13.31
CA GLY A 108 4.44 -17.47 12.85
C GLY A 108 4.43 -18.85 12.17
N SER A 109 3.23 -19.32 11.84
CA SER A 109 2.99 -20.67 11.28
C SER A 109 2.25 -20.65 9.93
N ALA A 110 2.06 -19.48 9.31
CA ALA A 110 1.43 -19.41 8.01
C ALA A 110 2.19 -20.22 6.96
N VAL A 111 1.50 -20.70 5.93
CA VAL A 111 2.11 -21.45 4.82
C VAL A 111 1.95 -20.74 3.46
N GLY A 112 1.14 -19.68 3.39
CA GLY A 112 0.87 -18.93 2.17
C GLY A 112 -0.34 -18.01 2.33
N GLY A 113 -0.79 -17.38 1.24
CA GLY A 113 -1.99 -16.55 1.21
C GLY A 113 -1.78 -15.10 1.64
N VAL A 114 -2.85 -14.47 2.12
CA VAL A 114 -2.94 -13.04 2.46
C VAL A 114 -3.47 -12.88 3.89
N THR A 115 -3.11 -11.78 4.54
CA THR A 115 -3.77 -11.31 5.76
C THR A 115 -4.21 -9.87 5.56
N THR A 116 -5.33 -9.49 6.17
CA THR A 116 -5.85 -8.12 6.13
C THR A 116 -6.16 -7.64 7.53
N PHE A 117 -5.77 -6.41 7.85
CA PHE A 117 -5.93 -5.82 9.17
C PHE A 117 -6.24 -4.32 9.07
N ARG A 118 -6.79 -3.74 10.15
CA ARG A 118 -7.13 -2.32 10.20
C ARG A 118 -5.87 -1.46 10.14
N ASN A 119 -5.91 -0.41 9.34
CA ASN A 119 -4.87 0.60 9.33
C ASN A 119 -5.01 1.49 10.58
N ILE A 120 -3.90 1.86 11.19
CA ILE A 120 -3.87 2.82 12.30
C ILE A 120 -4.24 4.24 11.87
N ARG A 121 -4.01 4.56 10.59
CA ARG A 121 -4.32 5.89 10.05
C ARG A 121 -5.72 5.91 9.48
N HIS A 122 -6.37 7.04 9.67
CA HIS A 122 -7.72 7.28 9.17
C HIS A 122 -7.67 7.97 7.80
N ALA A 123 -8.54 7.55 6.88
CA ALA A 123 -8.76 8.26 5.63
C ALA A 123 -9.85 9.32 5.84
N HIS A 124 -9.52 10.59 5.62
CA HIS A 124 -10.48 11.68 5.76
C HIS A 124 -11.67 11.48 4.81
N GLY A 125 -12.88 11.60 5.36
CA GLY A 125 -14.14 11.43 4.60
C GLY A 125 -14.67 10.01 4.53
N CYS A 126 -13.93 9.00 5.01
CA CYS A 126 -14.46 7.64 5.12
C CYS A 126 -15.20 7.43 6.45
N ALA A 127 -16.32 6.71 6.40
CA ALA A 127 -17.09 6.34 7.58
C ALA A 127 -16.44 5.22 8.41
N VAL A 128 -15.59 4.41 7.77
CA VAL A 128 -14.90 3.27 8.39
C VAL A 128 -13.38 3.39 8.18
N LYS A 129 -12.60 2.86 9.12
CA LYS A 129 -11.13 2.88 9.04
C LYS A 129 -10.64 2.11 7.81
N PRO A 130 -9.65 2.64 7.07
CA PRO A 130 -8.96 1.90 6.01
C PRO A 130 -8.40 0.57 6.52
N VAL A 131 -8.22 -0.39 5.61
CA VAL A 131 -7.56 -1.66 5.90
C VAL A 131 -6.33 -1.86 5.03
N LEU A 132 -5.38 -2.65 5.52
CA LEU A 132 -4.17 -3.06 4.82
C LEU A 132 -4.23 -4.56 4.56
N SER A 133 -4.07 -4.96 3.31
CA SER A 133 -3.88 -6.37 2.93
C SER A 133 -2.43 -6.61 2.55
N ILE A 134 -1.81 -7.66 3.08
CA ILE A 134 -0.41 -8.02 2.80
C ILE A 134 -0.30 -9.53 2.49
N PRO A 135 0.62 -9.94 1.60
CA PRO A 135 0.92 -11.35 1.43
C PRO A 135 1.59 -11.89 2.69
N ARG A 136 1.30 -13.15 3.04
CA ARG A 136 1.95 -13.82 4.18
C ARG A 136 3.42 -14.14 3.90
N SER A 137 3.74 -14.45 2.64
CA SER A 137 5.11 -14.50 2.14
C SER A 137 5.73 -13.11 2.13
N TYR A 138 7.01 -12.99 2.43
CA TYR A 138 7.71 -11.72 2.30
C TYR A 138 7.86 -11.36 0.82
N VAL A 139 7.17 -10.30 0.43
CA VAL A 139 7.25 -9.66 -0.88
C VAL A 139 7.56 -8.21 -0.62
N ARG A 140 8.65 -7.68 -1.16
CA ARG A 140 9.16 -6.35 -0.79
C ARG A 140 8.27 -5.22 -1.31
N ASP A 141 7.87 -5.33 -2.57
CA ASP A 141 7.12 -4.32 -3.32
C ASP A 141 6.49 -4.95 -4.58
N LEU A 142 5.85 -4.13 -5.43
CA LEU A 142 5.14 -4.63 -6.61
C LEU A 142 6.09 -5.21 -7.69
N ASP A 143 7.29 -4.65 -7.84
CA ASP A 143 8.26 -5.14 -8.82
C ASP A 143 8.85 -6.47 -8.36
N ASP A 144 9.12 -6.59 -7.06
CA ASP A 144 9.52 -7.84 -6.43
C ASP A 144 8.43 -8.92 -6.58
N LEU A 145 7.14 -8.56 -6.55
CA LEU A 145 6.05 -9.50 -6.81
C LEU A 145 6.01 -9.97 -8.26
N ARG A 146 6.11 -9.03 -9.22
CA ARG A 146 6.06 -9.33 -10.66
C ARG A 146 7.16 -10.28 -11.12
N SER A 147 8.30 -10.25 -10.44
CA SER A 147 9.40 -11.18 -10.68
C SER A 147 9.15 -12.62 -10.19
N LYS A 148 8.08 -12.86 -9.42
CA LYS A 148 7.76 -14.17 -8.82
C LYS A 148 6.62 -14.88 -9.56
N PRO A 149 6.64 -16.22 -9.60
CA PRO A 149 5.47 -16.97 -10.03
C PRO A 149 4.27 -16.66 -9.09
N GLY A 150 3.06 -16.68 -9.65
CA GLY A 150 1.84 -16.43 -8.87
C GLY A 150 1.58 -14.96 -8.53
N ALA A 151 2.28 -14.00 -9.16
CA ALA A 151 2.03 -12.56 -8.99
C ALA A 151 0.55 -12.19 -9.16
N TYR A 152 -0.07 -12.68 -10.24
CA TYR A 152 -1.50 -12.49 -10.53
C TYR A 152 -2.39 -13.02 -9.40
N LEU A 153 -2.16 -14.26 -8.97
CA LEU A 153 -2.99 -14.90 -7.95
C LEU A 153 -2.84 -14.22 -6.59
N THR A 154 -1.62 -13.79 -6.25
CA THR A 154 -1.34 -13.03 -5.03
C THR A 154 -2.06 -11.68 -5.03
N LEU A 155 -1.96 -10.91 -6.12
CA LEU A 155 -2.65 -9.62 -6.24
C LEU A 155 -4.17 -9.79 -6.18
N LYS A 156 -4.72 -10.79 -6.87
CA LYS A 156 -6.15 -11.09 -6.84
C LYS A 156 -6.62 -11.40 -5.42
N ALA A 157 -5.89 -12.25 -4.69
CA ALA A 157 -6.21 -12.58 -3.30
C ALA A 157 -6.11 -11.35 -2.38
N MET A 158 -5.14 -10.47 -2.58
CA MET A 158 -5.03 -9.22 -1.82
C MET A 158 -6.21 -8.29 -2.09
N LEU A 159 -6.60 -8.13 -3.37
CA LEU A 159 -7.74 -7.31 -3.79
C LEU A 159 -9.07 -7.82 -3.21
N HIS A 160 -9.31 -9.13 -3.26
CA HIS A 160 -10.49 -9.74 -2.64
C HIS A 160 -10.51 -9.54 -1.13
N SER A 161 -9.43 -9.91 -0.44
CA SER A 161 -9.35 -9.80 1.03
C SER A 161 -9.53 -8.35 1.51
N GLY A 162 -8.93 -7.38 0.83
CA GLY A 162 -9.09 -5.95 1.14
C GLY A 162 -10.51 -5.44 0.93
N PHE A 163 -11.14 -5.83 -0.18
CA PHE A 163 -12.53 -5.51 -0.48
C PHE A 163 -13.49 -6.07 0.58
N ASP A 164 -13.36 -7.35 0.90
CA ASP A 164 -14.25 -8.08 1.81
C ASP A 164 -14.18 -7.53 3.22
N VAL A 165 -12.97 -7.36 3.76
CA VAL A 165 -12.79 -6.86 5.12
C VAL A 165 -13.21 -5.39 5.24
N TYR A 166 -12.94 -4.57 4.22
CA TYR A 166 -13.35 -3.16 4.24
C TYR A 166 -14.88 -3.03 4.20
N ARG A 167 -15.56 -3.78 3.32
CA ARG A 167 -17.03 -3.77 3.25
C ARG A 167 -17.67 -4.39 4.49
N GLY A 168 -17.10 -5.49 4.99
CA GLY A 168 -17.52 -6.12 6.24
C GLY A 168 -17.38 -5.22 7.47
N SER A 169 -16.60 -4.14 7.38
CA SER A 169 -16.50 -3.12 8.42
C SER A 169 -17.63 -2.08 8.38
N GLY A 170 -18.62 -2.24 7.49
CA GLY A 170 -19.80 -1.37 7.38
C GLY A 170 -19.82 -0.43 6.17
N HIS A 171 -18.88 -0.58 5.23
CA HIS A 171 -18.88 0.21 3.99
C HIS A 171 -19.64 -0.51 2.86
N HIS A 172 -20.69 0.12 2.33
CA HIS A 172 -21.55 -0.51 1.31
C HIS A 172 -21.22 -0.10 -0.13
N GLY A 173 -20.42 0.94 -0.34
CA GLY A 173 -20.09 1.49 -1.66
C GLY A 173 -18.88 0.83 -2.34
N PRO A 174 -18.46 1.36 -3.51
CA PRO A 174 -17.22 0.96 -4.16
C PRO A 174 -16.00 1.22 -3.26
N VAL A 175 -14.94 0.43 -3.45
CA VAL A 175 -13.72 0.48 -2.64
C VAL A 175 -12.55 0.91 -3.52
N GLN A 176 -11.88 1.99 -3.13
CA GLN A 176 -10.62 2.40 -3.70
C GLN A 176 -9.51 1.52 -3.13
N GLN A 177 -8.77 0.84 -4.02
CA GLN A 177 -7.65 -0.02 -3.65
C GLN A 177 -6.37 0.52 -4.27
N CYS A 178 -5.33 0.71 -3.46
CA CYS A 178 -4.08 1.35 -3.87
C CYS A 178 -2.84 0.67 -3.28
N ILE A 179 -1.80 0.55 -4.09
CA ILE A 179 -0.46 0.10 -3.69
C ILE A 179 0.51 1.26 -3.91
N HIS A 180 1.32 1.61 -2.91
CA HIS A 180 2.40 2.56 -3.09
C HIS A 180 3.49 2.01 -4.02
N TYR A 181 4.05 2.85 -4.89
CA TYR A 181 5.23 2.47 -5.66
C TYR A 181 6.47 2.25 -4.75
N PRO A 182 7.47 1.46 -5.19
CA PRO A 182 8.63 1.12 -4.36
C PRO A 182 9.40 2.31 -3.78
N TRP A 183 9.41 3.45 -4.47
CA TRP A 183 10.09 4.67 -4.03
C TRP A 183 9.27 5.51 -3.03
N ALA A 184 7.99 5.18 -2.82
CA ALA A 184 7.05 5.89 -1.95
C ALA A 184 6.67 5.12 -0.68
N VAL A 185 6.98 3.82 -0.58
CA VAL A 185 6.66 3.01 0.60
C VAL A 185 7.53 3.37 1.80
N SER A 186 6.90 3.41 2.98
CA SER A 186 7.61 3.55 4.26
C SER A 186 7.98 2.20 4.90
N VAL A 187 7.29 1.12 4.50
CA VAL A 187 7.54 -0.25 4.94
C VAL A 187 7.74 -1.12 3.71
N ARG A 188 8.90 -1.81 3.63
CA ARG A 188 9.26 -2.65 2.49
C ARG A 188 8.65 -4.04 2.57
N TRP A 189 7.34 -4.09 2.69
CA TRP A 189 6.53 -5.29 2.59
C TRP A 189 5.30 -4.92 1.78
N LEU A 190 5.07 -5.55 0.63
CA LEU A 190 3.97 -5.22 -0.27
C LEU A 190 2.65 -5.15 0.49
N HIS A 191 1.96 -4.01 0.37
CA HIS A 191 0.70 -3.79 1.05
C HIS A 191 -0.27 -3.00 0.20
N LEU A 192 -1.54 -3.39 0.30
CA LEU A 192 -2.66 -2.83 -0.43
C LEU A 192 -3.55 -2.08 0.56
N HIS A 193 -3.76 -0.79 0.31
CA HIS A 193 -4.69 0.03 1.07
C HIS A 193 -6.08 -0.09 0.46
N SER A 194 -7.08 -0.43 1.27
CA SER A 194 -8.49 -0.38 0.88
C SER A 194 -9.21 0.68 1.69
N PHE A 195 -9.87 1.61 0.99
CA PHE A 195 -10.58 2.75 1.58
C PHE A 195 -11.75 3.22 0.68
N CYS A 196 -12.58 4.13 1.17
CA CYS A 196 -13.73 4.64 0.43
C CYS A 196 -13.30 5.47 -0.79
N THR A 197 -14.07 5.41 -1.88
CA THR A 197 -13.82 6.23 -3.07
C THR A 197 -13.94 7.72 -2.80
N GLY A 198 -13.09 8.53 -3.44
CA GLY A 198 -13.10 9.99 -3.31
C GLY A 198 -12.27 10.54 -2.14
N ALA A 199 -11.92 9.70 -1.15
CA ALA A 199 -11.01 10.09 -0.09
C ALA A 199 -9.56 10.21 -0.58
N ARG A 200 -8.78 11.07 0.09
CA ARG A 200 -7.33 11.13 -0.05
C ARG A 200 -6.69 10.51 1.19
N PHE A 201 -5.77 9.57 0.98
CA PHE A 201 -5.14 8.82 2.05
C PHE A 201 -3.65 8.62 1.76
N GLU A 202 -2.78 9.20 2.57
CA GLU A 202 -1.32 9.06 2.44
C GLU A 202 -0.75 9.43 1.05
N GLY A 203 -1.36 10.40 0.38
CA GLY A 203 -0.99 10.81 -0.98
C GLY A 203 -1.63 9.97 -2.09
N MET A 204 -2.53 9.05 -1.75
CA MET A 204 -3.32 8.24 -2.67
C MET A 204 -4.77 8.74 -2.78
N PRO A 205 -5.43 8.59 -3.94
CA PRO A 205 -4.81 8.28 -5.23
C PRO A 205 -3.88 9.41 -5.70
N GLY A 206 -2.80 9.07 -6.42
CA GLY A 206 -1.81 10.03 -6.90
C GLY A 206 -0.61 9.37 -7.59
N GLY A 207 0.35 10.18 -8.05
CA GLY A 207 1.52 9.72 -8.82
C GLY A 207 2.49 8.80 -8.07
N SER A 208 2.34 8.67 -6.75
CA SER A 208 3.11 7.76 -5.89
C SER A 208 2.45 6.40 -5.65
N SER A 209 1.38 6.11 -6.37
CA SER A 209 0.57 4.89 -6.16
C SER A 209 -0.03 4.33 -7.44
N LEU A 210 -0.27 3.03 -7.41
CA LEU A 210 -1.06 2.30 -8.40
C LEU A 210 -2.43 2.01 -7.79
N CYS A 211 -3.48 2.58 -8.37
CA CYS A 211 -4.83 2.57 -7.79
C CYS A 211 -5.89 2.04 -8.77
N ALA A 212 -6.92 1.40 -8.24
CA ALA A 212 -8.11 0.98 -8.96
C ALA A 212 -9.32 0.98 -8.02
N THR A 213 -10.52 1.14 -8.57
CA THR A 213 -11.78 1.03 -7.83
C THR A 213 -12.39 -0.34 -8.08
N MET A 214 -12.78 -1.03 -7.02
CA MET A 214 -13.56 -2.26 -7.08
C MET A 214 -15.01 -1.98 -6.70
N HIS A 215 -15.93 -2.43 -7.55
CA HIS A 215 -17.36 -2.43 -7.32
C HIS A 215 -17.85 -3.83 -6.92
N SER A 216 -17.13 -4.87 -7.32
CA SER A 216 -17.45 -6.27 -7.08
C SER A 216 -16.19 -7.15 -7.02
N HIS A 217 -16.35 -8.44 -6.72
CA HIS A 217 -15.23 -9.40 -6.72
C HIS A 217 -14.66 -9.63 -8.13
N ASP A 218 -15.46 -9.48 -9.18
CA ASP A 218 -15.03 -9.72 -10.57
C ASP A 218 -13.98 -8.70 -11.02
N ASP A 219 -14.02 -7.50 -10.46
CA ASP A 219 -13.03 -6.46 -10.72
C ASP A 219 -11.62 -6.87 -10.34
N ALA A 220 -11.46 -7.72 -9.31
CA ALA A 220 -10.16 -8.14 -8.82
C ALA A 220 -9.34 -8.87 -9.90
N SER A 221 -9.97 -9.75 -10.68
CA SER A 221 -9.28 -10.49 -11.74
C SER A 221 -8.75 -9.51 -12.79
N ARG A 222 -9.58 -8.59 -13.25
CA ARG A 222 -9.20 -7.57 -14.25
C ARG A 222 -8.08 -6.66 -13.74
N ILE A 223 -8.17 -6.19 -12.50
CA ILE A 223 -7.17 -5.32 -11.88
C ILE A 223 -5.86 -6.08 -11.70
N ALA A 224 -5.91 -7.30 -11.15
CA ALA A 224 -4.74 -8.15 -10.95
C ALA A 224 -4.02 -8.46 -12.26
N THR A 225 -4.74 -8.77 -13.34
CA THR A 225 -4.13 -9.00 -14.68
C THR A 225 -3.33 -7.80 -15.16
N ARG A 226 -3.78 -6.57 -14.89
CA ARG A 226 -3.07 -5.35 -15.28
C ARG A 226 -1.87 -5.09 -14.37
N TRP A 227 -2.00 -5.33 -13.07
CA TRP A 227 -0.97 -5.01 -12.08
C TRP A 227 0.13 -6.06 -12.00
N SER A 228 -0.14 -7.31 -12.40
CA SER A 228 0.83 -8.41 -12.40
C SER A 228 1.76 -8.41 -13.60
N ARG A 229 1.54 -7.54 -14.58
CA ARG A 229 2.39 -7.35 -15.76
C ARG A 229 3.46 -6.31 -15.48
#